data_AF-A0A7S0P2D4-F1
#
_entry.id   AF-A0A7S0P2D4-F1
#
_cell.length_a   1.000
_cell.length_b   1.000
_cell.length_c   1.000
_cell.angle_alpha   90.00
_cell.angle_beta   90.00
_cell.angle_gamma   90.00
#
_symmetry.space_group_name_H-M   'P 1'
#
loop_
_entity.id
_entity.type
_entity.pdbx_description
1 polymer ?
#
loop_
_entity_poly.entity_id
_entity_poly.type
_entity_poly.pdbx_seq_one_letter_code
_entity_poly.pdbx_strand_id
1 'polypeptide(L)'
;QAHSCARFVILRKMLEAGERLIELEELVSEADGKPDVQVRLARDKVLSVGKPAIGELLLALQTYKTLGDFAGGSAMFAKYTAVDERMLQLRAIIMARKEPRKLLVQPLLKLSGKRDAEGQELVELQDFKATPAGMIESFVARFPAEDPELLALYEADMAAGVADELKCAVKNM
;
A
#
# COMPACT_ATOMS: atom_id res chain seq x y z
N GLN A 1 6.18 0.92 4.30
CA GLN A 1 4.78 0.55 3.96
C GLN A 1 4.36 -0.53 4.96
N ALA A 2 3.47 -0.24 5.91
CA ALA A 2 3.11 -1.16 6.99
C ALA A 2 2.36 -2.42 6.52
N HIS A 3 1.41 -2.27 5.60
CA HIS A 3 0.62 -3.36 5.05
C HIS A 3 1.43 -4.41 4.27
N SER A 4 2.47 -4.01 3.54
CA SER A 4 3.37 -4.90 2.80
C SER A 4 4.17 -5.76 3.77
N CYS A 5 4.64 -5.15 4.87
CA CYS A 5 5.28 -5.86 5.97
C CYS A 5 4.31 -6.87 6.61
N ALA A 6 3.08 -6.44 6.93
CA ALA A 6 2.05 -7.34 7.49
C ALA A 6 1.67 -8.49 6.54
N ARG A 7 1.56 -8.23 5.23
CA ARG A 7 1.33 -9.28 4.21
C ARG A 7 2.48 -10.27 4.15
N PHE A 8 3.72 -9.80 4.28
CA PHE A 8 4.89 -10.67 4.36
C PHE A 8 4.88 -11.54 5.62
N VAL A 9 4.48 -11.01 6.78
CA VAL A 9 4.30 -11.79 8.01
C VAL A 9 3.27 -12.90 7.81
N ILE A 10 2.12 -12.60 7.21
CA ILE A 10 1.08 -13.59 6.91
C ILE A 10 1.62 -14.68 5.98
N LEU A 11 2.34 -14.31 4.92
CA LEU A 11 3.00 -15.25 4.01
C LEU A 11 3.99 -16.15 4.78
N ARG A 12 4.84 -15.58 5.63
CA ARG A 12 5.82 -16.33 6.42
C ARG A 12 5.16 -17.29 7.40
N LYS A 13 4.06 -16.91 8.04
CA LYS A 13 3.29 -17.84 8.89
C LYS A 13 2.71 -19.01 8.11
N MET A 14 2.18 -18.75 6.91
CA MET A 14 1.61 -19.81 6.06
C MET A 14 2.69 -20.74 5.47
N LEU A 15 3.90 -20.22 5.21
CA LEU A 15 5.06 -21.04 4.84
C LEU A 15 5.55 -21.90 6.02
N GLU A 16 5.58 -21.34 7.24
CA GLU A 16 5.93 -22.06 8.46
C GLU A 16 4.96 -23.21 8.77
N ALA A 17 3.67 -23.02 8.48
CA ALA A 17 2.64 -24.06 8.65
C ALA A 17 2.93 -25.33 7.81
N GLY A 18 3.73 -25.19 6.75
CA GLY A 18 4.23 -26.32 5.99
C GLY A 18 3.16 -27.02 5.16
N GLU A 19 3.28 -28.35 5.07
CA GLU A 19 2.39 -29.22 4.29
C GLU A 19 2.22 -28.82 2.81
N ARG A 20 3.19 -28.09 2.23
CA ARG A 20 3.07 -27.55 0.87
C ARG A 20 1.80 -26.70 0.67
N LEU A 21 1.33 -26.03 1.73
CA LEU A 21 0.20 -25.11 1.62
C LEU A 21 0.53 -23.95 0.68
N ILE A 22 1.69 -23.34 0.85
CA ILE A 22 2.23 -22.32 -0.04
C ILE A 22 3.63 -22.75 -0.49
N GLU A 23 3.89 -22.62 -1.79
CA GLU A 23 5.22 -22.82 -2.39
C GLU A 23 5.60 -21.60 -3.22
N LEU A 24 6.88 -21.21 -3.14
CA LEU A 24 7.47 -20.13 -3.92
C LEU A 24 8.52 -20.76 -4.84
N GLU A 25 8.25 -20.76 -6.14
CA GLU A 25 9.10 -21.37 -7.17
C GLU A 25 9.66 -20.28 -8.08
N GLU A 26 10.98 -20.27 -8.24
CA GLU A 26 11.64 -19.45 -9.25
C GLU A 26 11.49 -20.11 -10.62
N LEU A 27 11.18 -19.31 -11.64
CA LEU A 27 11.04 -19.78 -13.01
C LEU A 27 11.57 -18.73 -13.98
N VAL A 28 11.63 -19.10 -15.26
CA VAL A 28 11.93 -18.16 -16.35
C VAL A 28 10.65 -17.89 -17.10
N SER A 29 10.28 -16.61 -17.24
CA SER A 29 9.05 -16.24 -17.93
C SER A 29 9.16 -16.55 -19.42
N GLU A 30 8.19 -17.28 -19.96
CA GLU A 30 8.12 -17.61 -21.39
C GLU A 30 7.91 -16.36 -22.27
N ALA A 31 7.38 -15.27 -21.71
CA ALA A 31 7.08 -14.06 -22.45
C ALA A 31 8.32 -13.20 -22.76
N ASP A 32 9.29 -13.15 -21.85
CA ASP A 32 10.45 -12.25 -21.96
C ASP A 32 11.81 -12.92 -21.67
N GLY A 33 11.81 -14.21 -21.31
CA GLY A 33 13.02 -14.98 -21.00
C GLY A 33 13.74 -14.55 -19.72
N LYS A 34 13.11 -13.74 -18.86
CA LYS A 34 13.73 -13.23 -17.62
C LYS A 34 13.31 -14.03 -16.38
N PRO A 35 14.09 -14.01 -15.29
CA PRO A 35 13.69 -14.61 -14.01
C PRO A 35 12.33 -14.10 -13.53
N ASP A 36 11.50 -14.97 -12.97
CA ASP A 36 10.17 -14.72 -12.41
C ASP A 36 9.92 -15.62 -11.19
N VAL A 37 8.84 -15.38 -10.46
CA VAL A 37 8.44 -16.15 -9.28
C VAL A 37 6.98 -16.56 -9.40
N GLN A 38 6.71 -17.86 -9.25
CA GLN A 38 5.36 -18.40 -9.12
C GLN A 38 5.04 -18.67 -7.66
N VAL A 39 3.86 -18.20 -7.23
CA VAL A 39 3.27 -18.54 -5.94
C VAL A 39 2.22 -19.62 -6.15
N ARG A 40 2.41 -20.80 -5.56
CA ARG A 40 1.43 -21.88 -5.57
C ARG A 40 0.73 -21.95 -4.21
N LEU A 41 -0.60 -22.10 -4.22
CA LEU A 41 -1.43 -22.27 -3.04
C LEU A 41 -2.27 -23.55 -3.18
N ALA A 42 -2.09 -24.50 -2.26
CA ALA A 42 -2.87 -25.73 -2.21
C ALA A 42 -4.27 -25.45 -1.62
N ARG A 43 -5.27 -25.35 -2.49
CA ARG A 43 -6.65 -24.94 -2.11
C ARG A 43 -7.30 -25.88 -1.11
N ASP A 44 -7.07 -27.18 -1.25
CA ASP A 44 -7.55 -28.25 -0.39
C ASP A 44 -7.00 -28.13 1.04
N LYS A 45 -5.84 -27.50 1.22
CA LYS A 45 -5.18 -27.32 2.53
C LYS A 45 -5.51 -26.00 3.22
N VAL A 46 -6.27 -25.11 2.57
CA VAL A 46 -6.61 -23.80 3.16
C VAL A 46 -7.36 -23.97 4.48
N LEU A 47 -8.32 -24.90 4.54
CA LEU A 47 -9.13 -25.09 5.73
C LEU A 47 -8.44 -25.96 6.79
N SER A 48 -7.69 -26.98 6.37
CA SER A 48 -7.04 -27.92 7.29
C SER A 48 -5.72 -27.40 7.86
N VAL A 49 -4.93 -26.67 7.08
CA VAL A 49 -3.58 -26.19 7.48
C VAL A 49 -3.57 -24.67 7.64
N GLY A 50 -4.11 -23.94 6.66
CA GLY A 50 -4.04 -22.48 6.64
C GLY A 50 -4.87 -21.82 7.74
N LYS A 51 -6.11 -22.27 7.94
CA LYS A 51 -7.01 -21.69 8.95
C LYS A 51 -6.46 -21.85 10.36
N PRO A 52 -5.98 -23.02 10.82
CA PRO A 52 -5.32 -23.15 12.12
C PRO A 52 -4.10 -22.22 12.26
N ALA A 53 -3.21 -22.19 11.26
CA ALA A 53 -2.01 -21.35 11.29
C ALA A 53 -2.31 -19.85 11.45
N ILE A 54 -3.32 -19.35 10.74
CA ILE A 54 -3.78 -17.97 10.91
C ILE A 54 -4.43 -17.76 12.28
N GLY A 55 -5.20 -18.75 12.77
CA GLY A 55 -5.78 -18.71 14.11
C GLY A 55 -4.74 -18.52 15.21
N GLU A 56 -3.64 -19.27 15.15
CA GLU A 56 -2.51 -19.13 16.07
C GLU A 56 -1.88 -17.74 16.01
N LEU A 57 -1.64 -17.21 14.80
CA LEU A 57 -1.06 -15.88 14.61
C LEU A 57 -1.97 -14.79 15.18
N LEU A 58 -3.28 -14.86 14.92
CA LEU A 58 -4.26 -13.89 15.42
C LEU A 58 -4.37 -13.95 16.95
N LEU A 59 -4.37 -15.15 17.53
CA LEU A 59 -4.38 -15.31 18.98
C LEU A 59 -3.15 -14.66 19.62
N ALA A 60 -1.95 -14.95 19.09
CA ALA A 60 -0.72 -14.34 19.60
C ALA A 60 -0.72 -12.80 19.47
N LEU A 61 -1.10 -12.28 18.29
CA LEU A 61 -1.21 -10.83 18.05
C LEU A 61 -2.16 -10.16 19.04
N GLN A 62 -3.35 -10.75 19.23
CA GLN A 62 -4.36 -10.17 20.12
C GLN A 62 -3.92 -10.25 21.59
N THR A 63 -3.29 -11.34 22.02
CA THR A 63 -2.77 -11.48 23.38
C THR A 63 -1.72 -10.42 23.69
N TYR A 64 -0.67 -10.28 22.86
CA TYR A 64 0.38 -9.28 23.08
C TYR A 64 -0.17 -7.85 23.04
N LYS A 65 -1.06 -7.56 22.08
CA LYS A 65 -1.72 -6.25 21.99
C LYS A 65 -2.55 -5.93 23.22
N THR A 66 -3.36 -6.87 23.71
CA THR A 66 -4.29 -6.63 24.83
C THR A 66 -3.55 -6.46 26.15
N LEU A 67 -2.45 -7.19 26.34
CA LEU A 67 -1.62 -7.10 27.54
C LEU A 67 -0.63 -5.93 27.50
N GLY A 68 -0.48 -5.26 26.35
CA GLY A 68 0.55 -4.23 26.16
C GLY A 68 1.97 -4.78 26.24
N ASP A 69 2.18 -6.08 26.00
CA ASP A 69 3.49 -6.72 26.06
C ASP A 69 4.29 -6.41 24.79
N PHE A 70 4.99 -5.29 24.83
CA PHE A 70 5.84 -4.82 23.75
C PHE A 70 7.01 -5.78 23.46
N ALA A 71 7.64 -6.33 24.49
CA ALA A 71 8.82 -7.18 24.33
C ALA A 71 8.45 -8.49 23.61
N GLY A 72 7.41 -9.18 24.08
CA GLY A 72 6.90 -10.40 23.47
C GLY A 72 6.32 -10.16 22.08
N GLY A 73 5.50 -9.11 21.92
CA GLY A 73 4.90 -8.76 20.63
C GLY A 73 5.94 -8.40 19.57
N SER A 74 6.95 -7.59 19.93
CA SER A 74 8.02 -7.19 19.02
C SER A 74 8.89 -8.37 18.62
N ALA A 75 9.25 -9.25 19.55
CA ALA A 75 10.04 -10.45 19.24
C ALA A 75 9.28 -11.40 18.29
N MET A 76 7.99 -11.63 18.54
CA MET A 76 7.15 -12.46 17.67
C MET A 76 7.02 -11.86 16.27
N PHE A 77 6.78 -10.55 16.15
CA PHE A 77 6.66 -9.88 14.85
C PHE A 77 8.01 -9.82 14.10
N ALA A 78 9.11 -9.59 14.82
CA ALA A 78 10.47 -9.60 14.27
C ALA A 78 10.81 -10.95 13.62
N LYS A 79 10.42 -12.07 14.26
CA LYS A 79 10.61 -13.42 13.72
C LYS A 79 10.05 -13.57 12.29
N TYR A 80 8.84 -13.10 12.04
CA TYR A 80 8.18 -13.23 10.73
C TYR A 80 8.54 -12.12 9.75
N THR A 81 9.10 -11.01 10.21
CA THR A 81 9.59 -9.92 9.34
C THR A 81 11.05 -10.09 8.94
N ALA A 82 11.79 -10.97 9.62
CA ALA A 82 13.15 -11.32 9.24
C ALA A 82 13.20 -11.84 7.80
N VAL A 83 14.11 -11.28 7.01
CA VAL A 83 14.32 -11.62 5.60
C VAL A 83 15.58 -12.47 5.53
N ASP A 84 15.41 -13.75 5.17
CA ASP A 84 16.51 -14.67 4.93
C ASP A 84 17.06 -14.55 3.49
N GLU A 85 18.15 -15.27 3.20
CA GLU A 85 18.83 -15.24 1.91
C GLU A 85 17.90 -15.62 0.75
N ARG A 86 17.03 -16.62 0.94
CA ARG A 86 16.04 -17.01 -0.07
C ARG A 86 15.07 -15.85 -0.37
N MET A 87 14.59 -15.16 0.65
CA MET A 87 13.70 -14.01 0.46
C MET A 87 14.42 -12.81 -0.17
N LEU A 88 15.72 -12.63 0.06
CA LEU A 88 16.54 -11.61 -0.62
C LEU A 88 16.71 -11.92 -2.11
N GLN A 89 16.92 -13.18 -2.48
CA GLN A 89 16.99 -13.63 -3.87
C GLN A 89 15.67 -13.37 -4.60
N LEU A 90 14.54 -13.80 -4.02
CA LEU A 90 13.21 -13.51 -4.57
C LEU A 90 12.94 -12.00 -4.68
N ARG A 91 13.42 -11.20 -3.71
CA ARG A 91 13.30 -9.74 -3.75
C ARG A 91 13.99 -9.14 -4.97
N ALA A 92 15.14 -9.65 -5.40
CA ALA A 92 15.81 -9.16 -6.60
C ALA A 92 14.93 -9.31 -7.85
N ILE A 93 14.27 -10.47 -7.99
CA ILE A 93 13.34 -10.74 -9.08
C ILE A 93 12.09 -9.85 -8.97
N ILE A 94 11.48 -9.75 -7.78
CA ILE A 94 10.30 -8.90 -7.53
C ILE A 94 10.60 -7.44 -7.87
N MET A 95 11.78 -6.93 -7.52
CA MET A 95 12.17 -5.56 -7.83
C MET A 95 12.36 -5.33 -9.33
N ALA A 96 12.89 -6.32 -10.06
CA ALA A 96 13.01 -6.25 -11.52
C ALA A 96 11.65 -6.28 -12.23
N ARG A 97 10.64 -6.93 -11.66
CA ARG A 97 9.26 -7.01 -12.19
C ARG A 97 8.29 -5.98 -11.59
N LYS A 98 8.77 -5.06 -10.77
CA LYS A 98 7.93 -4.11 -10.05
C LYS A 98 7.26 -3.11 -11.00
N GLU A 99 5.93 -3.08 -10.99
CA GLU A 99 5.17 -2.06 -11.69
C GLU A 99 5.09 -0.76 -10.87
N PRO A 100 5.10 0.42 -11.52
CA PRO A 100 4.84 1.68 -10.85
C PRO A 100 3.41 1.72 -10.29
N ARG A 101 3.21 2.42 -9.18
CA ARG A 101 1.86 2.58 -8.62
C ARG A 101 1.01 3.40 -9.58
N LYS A 102 -0.19 2.88 -9.88
CA LYS A 102 -1.17 3.58 -10.72
C LYS A 102 -1.59 4.89 -10.07
N LEU A 103 -1.72 5.92 -10.90
CA LEU A 103 -2.32 7.18 -10.52
C LEU A 103 -3.83 7.11 -10.80
N LEU A 104 -4.64 7.61 -9.87
CA LEU A 104 -6.09 7.61 -9.98
C LEU A 104 -6.56 9.04 -10.25
N VAL A 105 -7.27 9.22 -11.37
CA VAL A 105 -7.88 10.49 -11.73
C VAL A 105 -9.20 10.61 -10.97
N GLN A 106 -9.41 11.75 -10.31
CA GLN A 106 -10.63 12.01 -9.55
C GLN A 106 -11.56 12.94 -10.34
N PRO A 107 -12.88 12.73 -10.26
CA PRO A 107 -13.83 13.66 -10.86
C PRO A 107 -13.91 14.96 -10.04
N LEU A 108 -14.60 15.95 -10.59
CA LEU A 108 -14.94 17.22 -9.96
C LEU A 108 -16.45 17.34 -9.85
N LEU A 109 -16.94 17.84 -8.72
CA LEU A 109 -18.32 18.27 -8.57
C LEU A 109 -18.39 19.77 -8.83
N LYS A 110 -19.25 20.21 -9.76
CA LYS A 110 -19.48 21.64 -10.03
C LYS A 110 -20.95 21.97 -9.87
N LEU A 111 -21.23 23.21 -9.47
CA LEU A 111 -22.58 23.75 -9.56
C LEU A 111 -22.93 23.97 -11.04
N SER A 112 -24.11 23.52 -11.44
CA SER A 112 -24.57 23.59 -12.83
C SER A 112 -25.14 24.95 -13.23
N GLY A 113 -25.44 25.82 -12.26
CA GLY A 113 -26.21 27.05 -12.45
C GLY A 113 -27.70 26.81 -12.72
N LYS A 114 -28.17 25.55 -12.71
CA LYS A 114 -29.59 25.19 -12.84
C LYS A 114 -30.17 24.90 -11.48
N ARG A 115 -31.49 25.10 -11.33
CA ARG A 115 -32.24 24.78 -10.11
C ARG A 115 -33.26 23.67 -10.35
N ASP A 116 -33.52 22.86 -9.33
CA ASP A 116 -34.63 21.90 -9.33
C ASP A 116 -35.99 22.59 -9.10
N ALA A 117 -37.06 21.80 -9.02
CA ALA A 117 -38.43 22.31 -8.83
C ALA A 117 -38.61 22.95 -7.44
N GLU A 118 -37.77 22.57 -6.48
CA GLU A 118 -37.72 23.06 -5.10
C GLU A 118 -36.77 24.27 -4.93
N GLY A 119 -36.11 24.70 -6.02
CA GLY A 119 -35.23 25.86 -6.06
C GLY A 119 -33.79 25.62 -5.57
N GLN A 120 -33.38 24.37 -5.31
CA GLN A 120 -32.01 23.99 -4.96
C GLN A 120 -31.12 23.98 -6.21
N GLU A 121 -29.86 24.37 -6.08
CA GLU A 121 -28.91 24.35 -7.19
C GLU A 121 -28.42 22.93 -7.48
N LEU A 122 -28.49 22.54 -8.74
CA LEU A 122 -28.10 21.21 -9.19
C LEU A 122 -26.57 21.09 -9.29
N VAL A 123 -26.03 19.97 -8.81
CA VAL A 123 -24.62 19.63 -8.88
C VAL A 123 -24.38 18.67 -10.06
N GLU A 124 -23.39 18.98 -10.90
CA GLU A 124 -22.92 18.15 -12.01
C GLU A 124 -21.60 17.47 -11.65
N LEU A 125 -21.49 16.18 -12.00
CA LEU A 125 -20.23 15.43 -11.95
C LEU A 125 -19.48 15.62 -13.27
N GLN A 126 -18.27 16.18 -13.19
CA GLN A 126 -17.35 16.31 -14.30
C GLN A 126 -16.27 15.24 -14.20
N ASP A 127 -16.30 14.29 -15.13
CA ASP A 127 -15.30 13.24 -15.25
C ASP A 127 -14.10 13.67 -16.11
N PHE A 128 -12.96 13.05 -15.87
CA PHE A 128 -11.72 13.26 -16.61
C PHE A 128 -11.15 11.92 -17.08
N LYS A 129 -10.44 11.93 -18.20
CA LYS A 129 -9.85 10.71 -18.78
C LYS A 129 -8.74 10.17 -17.87
N ALA A 130 -8.69 8.85 -17.67
CA ALA A 130 -7.62 8.17 -16.91
C ALA A 130 -6.27 8.16 -17.65
N THR A 131 -5.70 9.34 -17.85
CA THR A 131 -4.43 9.61 -18.54
C THR A 131 -3.65 10.68 -17.79
N PRO A 132 -2.33 10.83 -18.02
CA PRO A 132 -1.58 11.93 -17.42
C PRO A 132 -2.17 13.32 -17.72
N ALA A 133 -2.62 13.56 -18.96
CA ALA A 133 -3.29 14.80 -19.33
C ALA A 133 -4.60 14.99 -18.55
N GLY A 134 -5.47 13.98 -18.50
CA GLY A 134 -6.72 14.06 -17.74
C GLY A 134 -6.51 14.21 -16.23
N MET A 135 -5.40 13.70 -15.68
CA MET A 135 -5.00 14.02 -14.30
C MET A 135 -4.73 15.52 -14.16
N ILE A 136 -3.91 16.12 -15.01
CA ILE A 136 -3.60 17.56 -14.96
C ILE A 136 -4.89 18.39 -15.11
N GLU A 137 -5.72 18.05 -16.10
CA GLU A 137 -7.01 18.70 -16.33
C GLU A 137 -7.91 18.66 -15.08
N SER A 138 -7.93 17.53 -14.36
CA SER A 138 -8.72 17.40 -13.12
C SER A 138 -8.27 18.34 -12.00
N PHE A 139 -6.97 18.68 -11.94
CA PHE A 139 -6.45 19.62 -10.95
C PHE A 139 -6.67 21.07 -11.39
N VAL A 140 -6.45 21.39 -12.68
CA VAL A 140 -6.71 22.73 -13.23
C VAL A 140 -8.20 23.09 -13.10
N ALA A 141 -9.09 22.16 -13.40
CA ALA A 141 -10.53 22.38 -13.26
C ALA A 141 -10.96 22.60 -11.80
N ARG A 142 -10.27 21.96 -10.85
CA ARG A 142 -10.56 22.06 -9.41
C ARG A 142 -10.18 23.42 -8.83
N PHE A 143 -9.09 24.01 -9.33
CA PHE A 143 -8.61 25.34 -8.95
C PHE A 143 -8.46 26.20 -10.21
N PRO A 144 -9.57 26.70 -10.76
CA PRO A 144 -9.61 27.33 -12.09
C PRO A 144 -8.85 28.66 -12.16
N ALA A 145 -8.52 29.25 -11.00
CA ALA A 145 -7.63 30.38 -10.87
C ALA A 145 -6.61 30.08 -9.77
N GLU A 146 -5.43 30.66 -9.90
CA GLU A 146 -4.46 30.74 -8.82
C GLU A 146 -5.11 31.51 -7.66
N ASP A 147 -5.19 30.86 -6.50
CA ASP A 147 -5.66 31.48 -5.27
C ASP A 147 -4.43 32.05 -4.55
N PRO A 148 -4.23 33.39 -4.54
CA PRO A 148 -3.03 34.00 -3.96
C PRO A 148 -2.93 33.76 -2.46
N GLU A 149 -4.06 33.57 -1.76
CA GLU A 149 -4.07 33.25 -0.33
C GLU A 149 -3.59 31.82 -0.11
N LEU A 150 -4.06 30.87 -0.91
CA LEU A 150 -3.62 29.48 -0.84
C LEU A 150 -2.13 29.34 -1.17
N LEU A 151 -1.64 30.10 -2.17
CA LEU A 151 -0.23 30.10 -2.53
C LEU A 151 0.63 30.73 -1.43
N ALA A 152 0.21 31.87 -0.87
CA ALA A 152 0.93 32.51 0.22
C ALA A 152 0.98 31.63 1.48
N LEU A 153 -0.09 30.88 1.79
CA LEU A 153 -0.10 29.88 2.86
C LEU A 153 0.88 28.75 2.58
N TYR A 154 0.89 28.20 1.35
CA TYR A 154 1.85 27.18 0.94
C TYR A 154 3.30 27.67 1.05
N GLU A 155 3.59 28.88 0.56
CA GLU A 155 4.93 29.49 0.64
C GLU A 155 5.36 29.73 2.09
N ALA A 156 4.44 30.20 2.94
CA ALA A 156 4.67 30.39 4.36
C ALA A 156 4.97 29.05 5.07
N ASP A 157 4.21 27.98 4.79
CA ASP A 157 4.44 26.64 5.32
C ASP A 157 5.81 26.07 4.88
N MET A 158 6.18 26.28 3.62
CA MET A 158 7.47 25.86 3.09
C MET A 158 8.65 26.66 3.69
N ALA A 159 8.45 27.96 3.92
CA ALA A 159 9.44 28.85 4.53
C ALA A 159 9.58 28.64 6.05
N ALA A 160 8.51 28.23 6.74
CA ALA A 160 8.46 27.97 8.19
C ALA A 160 9.24 26.71 8.62
N GLY A 161 9.92 26.01 7.70
CA GLY A 161 11.01 25.11 8.09
C GLY A 161 10.67 23.64 8.20
N VAL A 162 9.79 23.11 7.35
CA VAL A 162 9.76 21.64 7.10
C VAL A 162 11.12 21.16 6.56
N ALA A 163 11.94 22.05 5.99
CA ALA A 163 13.27 21.71 5.45
C ALA A 163 14.37 21.47 6.51
N ASP A 164 14.29 22.02 7.72
CA ASP A 164 15.35 21.87 8.73
C ASP A 164 15.09 20.80 9.79
N GLU A 165 13.83 20.41 10.04
CA GLU A 165 13.50 19.26 10.90
C GLU A 165 13.83 17.91 10.22
N LEU A 166 13.85 17.86 8.89
CA LEU A 166 14.15 16.67 8.09
C LEU A 166 15.61 16.18 8.22
N LYS A 167 16.55 17.02 8.68
CA LYS A 167 17.95 16.61 8.94
C LYS A 167 18.12 15.85 10.26
N CYS A 168 17.19 16.01 11.21
CA CYS A 168 17.30 15.38 12.53
C CYS A 168 16.78 13.92 12.51
N ALA A 169 15.74 13.64 11.71
CA ALA A 169 15.12 12.31 11.62
C ALA A 169 15.97 11.26 10.88
N VAL A 170 16.91 11.67 10.01
CA VAL A 170 17.79 10.74 9.27
C VAL A 170 19.09 10.42 10.02
N LYS A 171 19.44 11.18 11.07
CA LYS A 171 20.64 10.91 11.91
C LYS A 171 20.38 9.94 13.07
N ASN A 172 19.12 9.63 13.37
CA ASN A 172 18.72 8.76 14.49
C ASN A 172 17.99 7.47 14.04
N MET A 173 18.15 7.06 12.78
CA MET A 173 17.87 5.70 12.29
C MET A 173 19.16 5.10 11.72
#